data_AF-A0A366JEI2-F1
#
_entry.id   AF-A0A366JEI2-F1
#
_cell.length_a   1.000
_cell.length_b   1.000
_cell.length_c   1.000
_cell.angle_alpha   90.00
_cell.angle_beta   90.00
_cell.angle_gamma   90.00
#
_symmetry.space_group_name_H-M   'P 1'
#
loop_
_entity.id
_entity.type
_entity.pdbx_description
1 polymer ?
#
loop_
_entity_poly.entity_id
_entity_poly.type
_entity_poly.pdbx_seq_one_letter_code
_entity_poly.pdbx_strand_id
1 'polypeptide(L)'
;MVKMEDKLVDIFRESAAGPFLFLGSGFSRRYLGLEDWKGLLSKFCVAGRPFEYYLSSANGDYPKVASLLAKDFNEHWWSADEYSASVERYKSKIEDETSALRIEISNYLTTLDQSKAKESEYSEEVALLAKLNVDGVITTNWDMFVEQLFPEYKTYIGQKELLFQNPQEIGEIYKIHGCSTEPNSLVLTDSDYEKFNEKNAYLASKLITVFVEHPVVFIGYSISDENISSLLKAISSCIGRENIEKLRRNLIFIQRLAEGEGPNISDTYLTIDGIQIPLVLVKTNDYLPVYRAIESTKRKIPARVLRYCKEQLYELVQSSEPEKKICVVDIDEIESKEDVEFLVGVGVAHQEQAGPSSVGYASIGVSELFGDLLHENQDYDSDQVLTHVAPRACKGSQNVPVFYYLRKLGVDNLEQYQATTYELDKVVRRELKAFRSESYSKPFFRTYRHMSMRDILEACTPENAAAYIPFLAAEKIDLDLLRNFLLENESKFDYSVSNYASSFKKLAALYDRLKWGW
;
A
#
# COMPACT_ATOMS: atom_id res chain seq x y z
N MET A 1 -11.31 28.22 21.62
CA MET A 1 -10.07 27.46 21.37
C MET A 1 -10.24 26.75 20.05
N VAL A 2 -9.42 27.09 19.06
CA VAL A 2 -9.37 26.35 17.79
C VAL A 2 -8.90 24.93 18.12
N LYS A 3 -9.62 23.90 17.66
CA LYS A 3 -9.25 22.51 17.96
C LYS A 3 -7.96 22.18 17.22
N MET A 4 -7.13 21.30 17.78
CA MET A 4 -5.87 20.84 17.16
C MET A 4 -6.08 20.37 15.71
N GLU A 5 -7.20 19.69 15.47
CA GLU A 5 -7.66 19.27 14.14
C GLU A 5 -7.75 20.43 13.16
N ASP A 6 -8.47 21.51 13.49
CA ASP A 6 -8.67 22.67 12.61
C ASP A 6 -7.33 23.31 12.20
N LYS A 7 -6.37 23.42 13.13
CA LYS A 7 -5.02 23.94 12.83
C LYS A 7 -4.24 23.05 11.87
N LEU A 8 -4.39 21.72 12.00
CA LEU A 8 -3.77 20.78 11.07
C LEU A 8 -4.42 20.86 9.69
N VAL A 9 -5.74 21.01 9.63
CA VAL A 9 -6.46 21.24 8.38
C VAL A 9 -5.94 22.48 7.67
N ASP A 10 -5.71 23.58 8.38
CA ASP A 10 -5.14 24.80 7.81
C ASP A 10 -3.74 24.55 7.24
N ILE A 11 -2.86 23.88 7.97
CA ILE A 11 -1.50 23.53 7.51
C ILE A 11 -1.55 22.69 6.23
N PHE A 12 -2.41 21.66 6.19
CA PHE A 12 -2.51 20.79 5.02
C PHE A 12 -3.13 21.49 3.81
N ARG A 13 -4.04 22.45 3.99
CA ARG A 13 -4.66 23.22 2.90
C ARG A 13 -3.76 24.28 2.28
N GLU A 14 -2.75 24.74 3.02
CA GLU A 14 -1.79 25.71 2.50
C GLU A 14 -0.80 25.08 1.51
N SER A 15 -0.61 23.75 1.55
CA SER A 15 0.16 23.05 0.52
C SER A 15 -0.69 22.75 -0.71
N ALA A 16 -0.10 22.95 -1.89
CA ALA A 16 -0.68 22.47 -3.14
C ALA A 16 -0.58 20.94 -3.26
N ALA A 17 0.34 20.32 -2.53
CA ALA A 17 0.61 18.90 -2.59
C ALA A 17 -0.05 18.14 -1.41
N GLY A 18 -0.40 16.87 -1.62
CA GLY A 18 -1.05 16.04 -0.61
C GLY A 18 -0.02 15.58 0.44
N PRO A 19 -0.45 15.24 1.67
CA PRO A 19 0.48 14.87 2.72
C PRO A 19 1.26 13.59 2.40
N PHE A 20 2.50 13.52 2.88
CA PHE A 20 3.29 12.30 2.98
C PHE A 20 3.32 11.81 4.41
N LEU A 21 3.38 10.50 4.61
CA LEU A 21 3.62 9.91 5.93
C LEU A 21 5.07 9.48 6.05
N PHE A 22 5.72 9.81 7.16
CA PHE A 22 7.04 9.29 7.51
C PHE A 22 6.90 8.42 8.77
N LEU A 23 6.93 7.10 8.58
CA LEU A 23 6.50 6.12 9.59
C LEU A 23 7.68 5.35 10.19
N GLY A 24 7.82 5.46 11.51
CA GLY A 24 8.91 4.85 12.29
C GLY A 24 8.43 3.71 13.17
N SER A 25 9.36 3.13 13.93
CA SER A 25 9.06 1.92 14.71
C SER A 25 7.90 2.13 15.70
N GLY A 26 7.74 3.34 16.25
CA GLY A 26 6.61 3.68 17.13
C GLY A 26 5.23 3.50 16.48
N PHE A 27 5.13 3.58 15.15
CA PHE A 27 3.91 3.31 14.40
C PHE A 27 3.56 1.82 14.47
N SER A 28 4.48 0.94 14.07
CA SER A 28 4.25 -0.50 14.12
C SER A 28 4.14 -1.02 15.56
N ARG A 29 4.83 -0.41 16.52
CA ARG A 29 4.64 -0.71 17.96
C ARG A 29 3.23 -0.37 18.44
N ARG A 30 2.66 0.75 17.99
CA ARG A 30 1.30 1.16 18.34
C ARG A 30 0.27 0.19 17.76
N TYR A 31 0.35 -0.10 16.47
CA TYR A 31 -0.71 -0.84 15.78
C TYR A 31 -0.51 -2.35 15.75
N LEU A 32 0.73 -2.85 15.72
CA LEU A 32 1.00 -4.29 15.66
C LEU A 32 1.47 -4.88 17.00
N GLY A 33 1.61 -4.05 18.03
CA GLY A 33 2.16 -4.49 19.32
C GLY A 33 3.62 -4.92 19.25
N LEU A 34 4.35 -4.41 18.26
CA LEU A 34 5.76 -4.73 18.08
C LEU A 34 6.62 -4.30 19.26
N GLU A 35 7.72 -5.02 19.44
CA GLU A 35 8.75 -4.67 20.40
C GLU A 35 9.60 -3.49 19.94
N ASP A 36 10.34 -2.90 20.89
CA ASP A 36 11.50 -2.09 20.54
C ASP A 36 12.70 -2.97 20.13
N TRP A 37 13.82 -2.35 19.80
CA TRP A 37 15.05 -3.04 19.44
C TRP A 37 15.48 -4.09 20.47
N LYS A 38 15.42 -3.76 21.76
CA LYS A 38 15.80 -4.70 22.83
C LYS A 38 14.88 -5.90 22.81
N GLY A 39 13.56 -5.67 22.82
CA GLY A 39 12.58 -6.75 22.84
C GLY A 39 12.65 -7.64 21.61
N LEU A 40 12.83 -7.05 20.41
CA LEU A 40 12.95 -7.81 19.16
C LEU A 40 14.18 -8.73 19.18
N LEU A 41 15.37 -8.17 19.43
CA LEU A 41 16.62 -8.95 19.43
C LEU A 41 16.67 -9.97 20.58
N SER A 42 16.02 -9.69 21.71
CA SER A 42 15.91 -10.64 22.82
C SER A 42 15.21 -11.94 22.42
N LYS A 43 14.28 -11.91 21.46
CA LYS A 43 13.58 -13.12 20.97
C LYS A 43 14.50 -14.09 20.22
N PHE A 44 15.58 -13.58 19.66
CA PHE A 44 16.51 -14.36 18.85
C PHE A 44 17.82 -14.64 19.60
N CYS A 45 17.90 -14.30 20.89
CA CYS A 45 19.04 -14.68 21.73
C CYS A 45 19.09 -16.20 21.90
N VAL A 46 20.22 -16.80 21.51
CA VAL A 46 20.43 -18.26 21.51
C VAL A 46 21.64 -18.64 22.36
N ALA A 47 21.95 -19.94 22.40
CA ALA A 47 23.14 -20.50 23.06
C ALA A 47 23.27 -20.17 24.56
N GLY A 48 22.14 -19.94 25.24
CA GLY A 48 22.09 -19.56 26.66
C GLY A 48 22.68 -18.17 26.96
N ARG A 49 22.97 -17.36 25.93
CA ARG A 49 23.49 -16.00 26.08
C ARG A 49 22.32 -15.02 26.17
N PRO A 50 22.15 -14.30 27.29
CA PRO A 50 21.10 -13.30 27.41
C PRO A 50 21.41 -12.06 26.55
N PHE A 51 20.39 -11.25 26.24
CA PHE A 51 20.56 -10.00 25.50
C PHE A 51 21.65 -9.09 26.12
N GLU A 52 21.71 -9.02 27.45
CA GLU A 52 22.67 -8.22 28.20
C GLU A 52 24.13 -8.60 27.89
N TYR A 53 24.42 -9.86 27.56
CA TYR A 53 25.75 -10.30 27.12
C TYR A 53 26.17 -9.57 25.85
N TYR A 54 25.31 -9.59 24.83
CA TYR A 54 25.57 -8.92 23.56
C TYR A 54 25.63 -7.41 23.74
N LEU A 55 24.70 -6.83 24.52
CA LEU A 55 24.65 -5.40 24.80
C LEU A 55 25.95 -4.89 25.44
N SER A 56 26.47 -5.60 26.44
CA SER A 56 27.75 -5.26 27.09
C SER A 56 28.93 -5.39 26.12
N SER A 57 28.92 -6.39 25.24
CA SER A 57 29.97 -6.64 24.25
C SER A 57 29.99 -5.60 23.13
N ALA A 58 28.84 -4.97 22.89
CA ALA A 58 28.62 -3.93 21.90
C ALA A 58 28.70 -2.50 22.47
N ASN A 59 29.01 -2.32 23.76
CA ASN A 59 28.99 -1.02 24.45
C ASN A 59 27.65 -0.26 24.31
N GLY A 60 26.53 -0.99 24.25
CA GLY A 60 25.20 -0.40 24.10
C GLY A 60 24.75 -0.09 22.67
N ASP A 61 25.59 -0.35 21.66
CA ASP A 61 25.26 -0.14 20.24
C ASP A 61 24.40 -1.30 19.71
N TYR A 62 23.13 -1.02 19.39
CA TYR A 62 22.16 -2.03 18.94
C TYR A 62 22.48 -2.64 17.58
N PRO A 63 22.84 -1.87 16.53
CA PRO A 63 23.39 -2.43 15.30
C PRO A 63 24.54 -3.40 15.54
N LYS A 64 25.45 -3.08 16.47
CA LYS A 64 26.56 -3.97 16.81
C LYS A 64 26.11 -5.22 17.58
N VAL A 65 25.12 -5.08 18.47
CA VAL A 65 24.46 -6.22 19.13
C VAL A 65 23.90 -7.17 18.08
N ALA A 66 23.20 -6.66 17.07
CA ALA A 66 22.62 -7.49 16.02
C ALA A 66 23.68 -8.26 15.23
N SER A 67 24.85 -7.65 14.95
CA SER A 67 25.98 -8.33 14.30
C SER A 67 26.55 -9.46 15.13
N LEU A 68 26.75 -9.24 16.44
CA LEU A 68 27.23 -10.28 17.35
C LEU A 68 26.23 -11.41 17.50
N LEU A 69 24.95 -11.06 17.64
CA LEU A 69 23.85 -12.01 17.75
C LEU A 69 23.71 -12.84 16.48
N ALA A 70 23.79 -12.22 15.30
CA ALA A 70 23.68 -12.88 14.02
C ALA A 70 24.66 -14.05 13.88
N LYS A 71 25.90 -13.86 14.33
CA LYS A 71 26.94 -14.90 14.29
C LYS A 71 26.56 -16.13 15.11
N ASP A 72 26.20 -15.93 16.39
CA ASP A 72 25.80 -17.03 17.27
C ASP A 72 24.47 -17.66 16.81
N PHE A 73 23.54 -16.83 16.33
CA PHE A 73 22.26 -17.27 15.80
C PHE A 73 22.42 -18.15 14.57
N ASN A 74 23.34 -17.81 13.66
CA ASN A 74 23.59 -18.60 12.47
C ASN A 74 24.07 -20.01 12.81
N GLU A 75 25.02 -20.17 13.74
CA GLU A 75 25.46 -21.49 14.20
C GLU A 75 24.30 -22.32 14.79
N HIS A 76 23.45 -21.67 15.59
CA HIS A 76 22.28 -22.32 16.17
C HIS A 76 21.23 -22.69 15.11
N TRP A 77 20.95 -21.80 14.16
CA TRP A 77 19.95 -21.97 13.12
C TRP A 77 20.24 -23.19 12.22
N TRP A 78 21.51 -23.45 11.91
CA TRP A 78 21.91 -24.63 11.11
C TRP A 78 21.79 -25.96 11.84
N SER A 79 21.82 -25.96 13.18
CA SER A 79 21.94 -27.18 13.99
C SER A 79 20.71 -27.51 14.83
N ALA A 80 19.87 -26.53 15.15
CA ALA A 80 18.71 -26.72 16.00
C ALA A 80 17.49 -27.26 15.24
N ASP A 81 16.85 -28.29 15.80
CA ASP A 81 15.70 -28.96 15.19
C ASP A 81 14.52 -28.01 14.93
N GLU A 82 14.32 -27.00 15.78
CA GLU A 82 13.24 -26.00 15.64
C GLU A 82 13.33 -25.15 14.37
N TYR A 83 14.55 -24.96 13.83
CA TYR A 83 14.76 -24.21 12.59
C TYR A 83 14.88 -25.11 11.34
N SER A 84 14.85 -26.43 11.48
CA SER A 84 15.02 -27.39 10.37
C SER A 84 14.12 -27.11 9.16
N ALA A 85 12.86 -26.76 9.38
CA ALA A 85 11.92 -26.40 8.33
C ALA A 85 12.30 -25.09 7.61
N SER A 86 12.82 -24.12 8.36
CA SER A 86 13.30 -22.86 7.79
C SER A 86 14.60 -23.06 7.02
N VAL A 87 15.52 -23.85 7.56
CA VAL A 87 16.76 -24.27 6.89
C VAL A 87 16.45 -24.90 5.55
N GLU A 88 15.55 -25.89 5.50
CA GLU A 88 15.21 -26.54 4.23
C GLU A 88 14.65 -25.55 3.20
N ARG A 89 13.84 -24.59 3.66
CA ARG A 89 13.21 -23.59 2.81
C ARG A 89 14.17 -22.52 2.30
N TYR A 90 15.17 -22.14 3.09
CA TYR A 90 15.97 -20.94 2.84
C TYR A 90 17.48 -21.17 2.71
N LYS A 91 18.00 -22.39 2.90
CA LYS A 91 19.45 -22.70 2.78
C LYS A 91 20.11 -22.19 1.50
N SER A 92 19.38 -22.12 0.38
CA SER A 92 19.89 -21.63 -0.91
C SER A 92 19.87 -20.11 -1.06
N LYS A 93 19.32 -19.37 -0.08
CA LYS A 93 19.19 -17.90 -0.08
C LYS A 93 20.09 -17.21 0.94
N ILE A 94 20.90 -18.00 1.66
CA ILE A 94 21.90 -17.49 2.59
C ILE A 94 23.03 -16.84 1.79
N GLU A 95 23.32 -15.58 2.10
CA GLU A 95 24.43 -14.81 1.48
C GLU A 95 25.63 -14.73 2.43
N ASP A 96 25.36 -14.57 3.72
CA ASP A 96 26.36 -14.42 4.78
C ASP A 96 25.83 -14.91 6.14
N GLU A 97 26.66 -14.80 7.18
CA GLU A 97 26.32 -15.22 8.55
C GLU A 97 25.16 -14.43 9.19
N THR A 98 24.69 -13.34 8.57
CA THR A 98 23.57 -12.53 9.07
C THR A 98 22.24 -12.90 8.42
N SER A 99 22.26 -13.64 7.31
CA SER A 99 21.06 -14.04 6.58
C SER A 99 20.09 -14.85 7.45
N ALA A 100 20.58 -15.77 8.28
CA ALA A 100 19.73 -16.60 9.15
C ALA A 100 18.87 -15.74 10.10
N LEU A 101 19.49 -14.80 10.80
CA LEU A 101 18.78 -13.89 11.71
C LEU A 101 17.78 -13.01 10.95
N ARG A 102 18.17 -12.46 9.80
CA ARG A 102 17.29 -11.65 8.94
C ARG A 102 16.06 -12.43 8.46
N ILE A 103 16.25 -13.69 8.06
CA ILE A 103 15.16 -14.57 7.63
C ILE A 103 14.19 -14.81 8.78
N GLU A 104 14.69 -15.10 9.98
CA GLU A 104 13.80 -15.39 11.12
C GLU A 104 13.11 -14.15 11.67
N ILE A 105 13.77 -12.99 11.67
CA ILE A 105 13.11 -11.71 11.94
C ILE A 105 12.01 -11.47 10.90
N SER A 106 12.29 -11.66 9.61
CA SER A 106 11.32 -11.50 8.53
C SER A 106 10.14 -12.46 8.68
N ASN A 107 10.42 -13.72 9.04
CA ASN A 107 9.40 -14.69 9.36
C ASN A 107 8.58 -14.17 10.55
N TYR A 108 9.17 -13.74 11.66
CA TYR A 108 8.40 -13.20 12.77
C TYR A 108 7.49 -12.03 12.36
N LEU A 109 8.02 -11.03 11.66
CA LEU A 109 7.29 -9.83 11.25
C LEU A 109 6.11 -10.13 10.32
N THR A 110 6.26 -11.13 9.46
CA THR A 110 5.19 -11.55 8.54
C THR A 110 4.01 -12.22 9.26
N THR A 111 4.10 -12.51 10.56
CA THR A 111 2.95 -12.89 11.41
C THR A 111 2.16 -11.71 11.95
N LEU A 112 2.62 -10.49 11.68
CA LEU A 112 2.07 -9.24 12.15
C LEU A 112 1.41 -8.56 10.96
N ASP A 113 0.09 -8.74 10.86
CA ASP A 113 -0.72 -8.15 9.80
C ASP A 113 -1.80 -7.24 10.38
N GLN A 114 -2.58 -6.64 9.49
CA GLN A 114 -3.67 -5.73 9.84
C GLN A 114 -4.75 -6.37 10.73
N SER A 115 -4.91 -7.70 10.79
CA SER A 115 -5.89 -8.32 11.69
C SER A 115 -5.54 -8.02 13.14
N LYS A 116 -4.26 -8.16 13.51
CA LYS A 116 -3.76 -7.76 14.84
C LYS A 116 -4.02 -6.29 15.15
N ALA A 117 -3.85 -5.43 14.15
CA ALA A 117 -4.12 -4.00 14.32
C ALA A 117 -5.61 -3.71 14.57
N LYS A 118 -6.51 -4.46 13.93
CA LYS A 118 -7.95 -4.32 14.14
C LYS A 118 -8.45 -4.88 15.47
N GLU A 119 -7.80 -5.91 15.98
CA GLU A 119 -8.11 -6.48 17.30
C GLU A 119 -7.58 -5.63 18.46
N SER A 120 -6.70 -4.65 18.16
CA SER A 120 -6.14 -3.75 19.15
C SER A 120 -7.15 -2.68 19.61
N GLU A 121 -6.80 -1.97 20.70
CA GLU A 121 -7.53 -0.79 21.18
C GLU A 121 -7.58 0.37 20.18
N TYR A 122 -6.79 0.33 19.10
CA TYR A 122 -6.69 1.39 18.08
C TYR A 122 -7.45 1.07 16.79
N SER A 123 -8.44 0.17 16.84
CA SER A 123 -9.20 -0.28 15.66
C SER A 123 -9.85 0.86 14.85
N GLU A 124 -10.36 1.90 15.53
CA GLU A 124 -10.92 3.09 14.88
C GLU A 124 -9.86 3.89 14.10
N GLU A 125 -8.67 4.05 14.69
CA GLU A 125 -7.54 4.70 14.02
C GLU A 125 -7.11 3.92 12.78
N VAL A 126 -7.03 2.59 12.88
CA VAL A 126 -6.66 1.71 11.76
C VAL A 126 -7.68 1.80 10.62
N ALA A 127 -8.98 1.87 10.96
CA ALA A 127 -10.04 2.00 9.96
C ALA A 127 -9.97 3.34 9.21
N LEU A 128 -9.61 4.43 9.91
CA LEU A 128 -9.43 5.74 9.30
C LEU A 128 -8.12 5.80 8.48
N LEU A 129 -7.02 5.26 9.02
CA LEU A 129 -5.73 5.14 8.33
C LEU A 129 -5.86 4.46 6.97
N ALA A 130 -6.61 3.36 6.88
CA ALA A 130 -6.81 2.61 5.64
C ALA A 130 -7.57 3.39 4.55
N LYS A 131 -8.28 4.47 4.92
CA LYS A 131 -9.05 5.33 4.00
C LYS A 131 -8.32 6.60 3.61
N LEU A 132 -7.19 6.91 4.24
CA LEU A 132 -6.43 8.10 3.92
C LEU A 132 -5.97 8.05 2.45
N ASN A 133 -5.92 9.22 1.82
CA ASN A 133 -5.37 9.40 0.49
C ASN A 133 -4.17 10.36 0.61
N VAL A 134 -3.02 9.78 0.95
CA VAL A 134 -1.73 10.47 1.10
C VAL A 134 -0.92 10.34 -0.19
N ASP A 135 -0.07 11.30 -0.52
CA ASP A 135 0.70 11.22 -1.77
C ASP A 135 1.77 10.13 -1.69
N GLY A 136 2.26 9.78 -0.52
CA GLY A 136 3.07 8.60 -0.35
C GLY A 136 3.48 8.36 1.08
N VAL A 137 4.26 7.30 1.27
CA VAL A 137 4.76 6.89 2.57
C VAL A 137 6.26 6.64 2.48
N ILE A 138 7.01 7.15 3.44
CA ILE A 138 8.41 6.81 3.68
C ILE A 138 8.46 6.08 5.02
N THR A 139 9.18 4.95 5.10
CA THR A 139 9.27 4.19 6.35
C THR A 139 10.61 3.50 6.53
N THR A 140 11.06 3.44 7.77
CA THR A 140 12.20 2.59 8.18
C THR A 140 11.74 1.26 8.75
N ASN A 141 10.45 0.94 8.70
CA ASN A 141 9.88 -0.27 9.28
C ASN A 141 9.98 -1.44 8.29
N TRP A 142 10.20 -2.64 8.82
CA TRP A 142 10.40 -3.85 8.01
C TRP A 142 9.10 -4.64 7.79
N ASP A 143 8.10 -4.50 8.67
CA ASP A 143 6.80 -5.17 8.59
C ASP A 143 5.97 -4.72 7.37
N MET A 144 4.95 -5.50 6.97
CA MET A 144 4.15 -5.25 5.77
C MET A 144 2.90 -4.38 6.02
N PHE A 145 2.77 -3.76 7.19
CA PHE A 145 1.51 -3.15 7.60
C PHE A 145 1.12 -1.96 6.70
N VAL A 146 2.09 -1.15 6.28
CA VAL A 146 1.86 0.02 5.41
C VAL A 146 1.41 -0.42 4.02
N GLU A 147 2.03 -1.46 3.46
CA GLU A 147 1.65 -2.03 2.17
C GLU A 147 0.24 -2.61 2.20
N GLN A 148 -0.19 -3.15 3.34
CA GLN A 148 -1.57 -3.56 3.56
C GLN A 148 -2.52 -2.37 3.72
N LEU A 149 -2.09 -1.23 4.23
CA LEU A 149 -2.96 -0.03 4.28
C LEU A 149 -3.14 0.61 2.90
N PHE A 150 -2.13 0.53 2.03
CA PHE A 150 -2.12 1.16 0.70
C PHE A 150 -1.72 0.15 -0.41
N PRO A 151 -2.57 -0.85 -0.72
CA PRO A 151 -2.20 -1.94 -1.62
C PRO A 151 -1.98 -1.53 -3.08
N GLU A 152 -2.55 -0.40 -3.49
CA GLU A 152 -2.41 0.15 -4.85
C GLU A 152 -1.14 0.99 -5.01
N TYR A 153 -0.37 1.22 -3.94
CA TYR A 153 0.83 2.05 -4.00
C TYR A 153 2.01 1.18 -4.41
N LYS A 154 2.88 1.73 -5.25
CA LYS A 154 4.10 1.02 -5.63
C LYS A 154 5.11 1.10 -4.49
N THR A 155 5.54 -0.07 -4.01
CA THR A 155 6.57 -0.16 -2.98
C THR A 155 7.96 -0.22 -3.61
N TYR A 156 8.89 0.55 -3.05
CA TYR A 156 10.32 0.50 -3.33
C TYR A 156 11.06 0.03 -2.08
N ILE A 157 11.86 -1.01 -2.23
CA ILE A 157 12.58 -1.65 -1.13
C ILE A 157 14.06 -1.24 -1.17
N GLY A 158 14.52 -0.62 -0.08
CA GLY A 158 15.88 -0.15 0.09
C GLY A 158 16.28 1.00 -0.86
N GLN A 159 17.52 1.46 -0.72
CA GLN A 159 18.05 2.58 -1.51
C GLN A 159 18.40 2.20 -2.95
N LYS A 160 18.58 0.91 -3.26
CA LYS A 160 19.01 0.47 -4.60
C LYS A 160 17.89 0.58 -5.64
N GLU A 161 16.66 0.23 -5.29
CA GLU A 161 15.55 0.33 -6.25
C GLU A 161 15.26 1.78 -6.65
N LEU A 162 15.45 2.71 -5.71
CA LEU A 162 15.39 4.14 -5.96
C LEU A 162 16.46 4.64 -6.96
N LEU A 163 17.56 3.90 -7.15
CA LEU A 163 18.62 4.25 -8.11
C LEU A 163 18.20 4.03 -9.57
N PHE A 164 17.45 2.95 -9.82
CA PHE A 164 17.19 2.46 -11.17
C PHE A 164 15.78 2.76 -11.66
N GLN A 165 14.93 3.31 -10.80
CA GLN A 165 13.56 3.65 -11.14
C GLN A 165 13.37 5.17 -11.12
N ASN A 166 12.29 5.62 -11.74
CA ASN A 166 11.89 7.03 -11.75
C ASN A 166 10.72 7.22 -10.78
N PRO A 167 10.96 7.63 -9.53
CA PRO A 167 9.88 7.89 -8.58
C PRO A 167 8.98 8.99 -9.12
N GLN A 168 7.67 8.79 -8.95
CA GLN A 168 6.65 9.74 -9.35
C GLN A 168 6.25 10.68 -8.21
N GLU A 169 6.73 10.41 -6.99
CA GLU A 169 6.43 11.19 -5.78
C GLU A 169 4.93 11.22 -5.45
N ILE A 170 4.19 10.24 -5.98
CA ILE A 170 2.76 10.07 -5.72
C ILE A 170 2.35 8.60 -5.87
N GLY A 171 1.54 8.08 -4.94
CA GLY A 171 1.14 6.67 -4.86
C GLY A 171 2.33 5.73 -4.66
N GLU A 172 3.28 6.10 -3.79
CA GLU A 172 4.54 5.35 -3.58
C GLU A 172 4.78 5.05 -2.09
N ILE A 173 5.38 3.89 -1.81
CA ILE A 173 5.88 3.51 -0.47
C ILE A 173 7.39 3.31 -0.56
N TYR A 174 8.17 4.06 0.20
CA TYR A 174 9.63 3.96 0.25
C TYR A 174 10.08 3.29 1.55
N LYS A 175 10.47 2.01 1.47
CA LYS A 175 10.98 1.25 2.61
C LYS A 175 12.49 1.35 2.67
N ILE A 176 12.98 2.47 3.17
CA ILE A 176 14.39 2.86 3.04
C ILE A 176 15.35 1.96 3.85
N HIS A 177 14.86 1.24 4.85
CA HIS A 177 15.63 0.26 5.65
C HIS A 177 15.36 -1.20 5.26
N GLY A 178 14.78 -1.44 4.08
CA GLY A 178 14.45 -2.77 3.59
C GLY A 178 13.07 -3.26 4.03
N CYS A 179 12.75 -4.51 3.70
CA CYS A 179 11.45 -5.12 3.97
C CYS A 179 11.58 -6.59 4.35
N SER A 180 10.70 -7.06 5.24
CA SER A 180 10.56 -8.48 5.61
C SER A 180 10.22 -9.40 4.43
N THR A 181 9.72 -8.87 3.32
CA THR A 181 9.54 -9.64 2.09
C THR A 181 10.87 -9.99 1.42
N GLU A 182 11.92 -9.23 1.68
CA GLU A 182 13.28 -9.38 1.15
C GLU A 182 14.31 -9.33 2.29
N PRO A 183 14.54 -10.46 3.01
CA PRO A 183 15.35 -10.47 4.22
C PRO A 183 16.75 -9.84 4.07
N ASN A 184 17.43 -10.06 2.94
CA ASN A 184 18.77 -9.51 2.70
C ASN A 184 18.79 -7.99 2.46
N SER A 185 17.62 -7.34 2.33
CA SER A 185 17.51 -5.88 2.21
C SER A 185 17.51 -5.14 3.56
N LEU A 186 17.34 -5.86 4.67
CA LEU A 186 17.18 -5.29 6.02
C LEU A 186 18.43 -4.57 6.49
N VAL A 187 18.31 -3.29 6.85
CA VAL A 187 19.36 -2.52 7.52
C VAL A 187 19.37 -2.85 9.01
N LEU A 188 20.08 -3.93 9.39
CA LEU A 188 20.04 -4.52 10.73
C LEU A 188 21.35 -4.35 11.51
N THR A 189 22.49 -4.55 10.85
CA THR A 189 23.83 -4.60 11.46
C THR A 189 24.56 -3.27 11.37
N ASP A 190 25.61 -3.07 12.18
CA ASP A 190 26.50 -1.91 12.08
C ASP A 190 27.02 -1.70 10.64
N SER A 191 27.43 -2.79 9.99
CA SER A 191 27.89 -2.74 8.59
C SER A 191 26.80 -2.32 7.59
N ASP A 192 25.52 -2.59 7.89
CA ASP A 192 24.41 -2.16 7.04
C ASP A 192 24.16 -0.66 7.21
N TYR A 193 24.21 -0.17 8.46
CA TYR A 193 24.07 1.25 8.77
C TYR A 193 25.21 2.08 8.16
N GLU A 194 26.45 1.57 8.18
CA GLU A 194 27.58 2.19 7.46
C GLU A 194 27.27 2.32 5.97
N LYS A 195 26.91 1.22 5.30
CA LYS A 195 26.56 1.21 3.86
C LYS A 195 25.36 2.09 3.52
N PHE A 196 24.37 2.16 4.42
CA PHE A 196 23.19 3.00 4.28
C PHE A 196 23.56 4.49 4.37
N ASN A 197 24.38 4.85 5.35
CA ASN A 197 24.83 6.22 5.59
C ASN A 197 25.73 6.74 4.45
N GLU A 198 26.60 5.90 3.89
CA GLU A 198 27.40 6.23 2.69
C GLU A 198 26.54 6.69 1.50
N LYS A 199 25.33 6.14 1.39
CA LYS A 199 24.38 6.43 0.29
C LYS A 199 23.30 7.44 0.69
N ASN A 200 23.33 7.97 1.90
CA ASN A 200 22.28 8.84 2.42
C ASN A 200 22.16 10.16 1.63
N ALA A 201 23.27 10.72 1.15
CA ALA A 201 23.25 11.93 0.32
C ALA A 201 22.42 11.74 -0.96
N TYR A 202 22.49 10.55 -1.57
CA TYR A 202 21.69 10.22 -2.74
C TYR A 202 20.20 10.13 -2.39
N LEU A 203 19.85 9.40 -1.32
CA LEU A 203 18.48 9.28 -0.85
C LEU A 203 17.88 10.67 -0.55
N ALA A 204 18.62 11.53 0.15
CA ALA A 204 18.23 12.90 0.44
C ALA A 204 17.98 13.70 -0.84
N SER A 205 18.82 13.57 -1.86
CA SER A 205 18.64 14.27 -3.15
C SER A 205 17.38 13.85 -3.91
N LYS A 206 16.91 12.60 -3.72
CA LYS A 206 15.68 12.09 -4.33
C LYS A 206 14.43 12.45 -3.55
N LEU A 207 14.55 12.67 -2.23
CA LEU A 207 13.43 12.99 -1.36
C LEU A 207 13.29 14.49 -1.07
N ILE A 208 14.29 15.31 -1.41
CA ILE A 208 14.27 16.76 -1.15
C ILE A 208 13.01 17.44 -1.70
N THR A 209 12.60 17.08 -2.91
CA THR A 209 11.38 17.54 -3.57
C THR A 209 10.14 17.21 -2.73
N VAL A 210 10.04 15.98 -2.23
CA VAL A 210 8.97 15.56 -1.31
C VAL A 210 8.91 16.47 -0.08
N PHE A 211 10.04 16.73 0.57
CA PHE A 211 10.07 17.58 1.79
C PHE A 211 9.84 19.07 1.52
N VAL A 212 10.07 19.54 0.30
CA VAL A 212 9.86 20.94 -0.09
C VAL A 212 8.44 21.18 -0.61
N GLU A 213 7.84 20.20 -1.27
CA GLU A 213 6.54 20.34 -1.93
C GLU A 213 5.38 19.80 -1.08
N HIS A 214 5.62 18.80 -0.23
CA HIS A 214 4.57 18.12 0.53
C HIS A 214 4.67 18.33 2.04
N PRO A 215 3.53 18.38 2.76
CA PRO A 215 3.53 18.24 4.20
C PRO A 215 3.83 16.79 4.60
N VAL A 216 4.92 16.58 5.33
CA VAL A 216 5.40 15.29 5.80
C VAL A 216 5.07 15.11 7.28
N VAL A 217 4.24 14.11 7.57
CA VAL A 217 3.78 13.77 8.93
C VAL A 217 4.61 12.62 9.49
N PHE A 218 5.48 12.93 10.46
CA PHE A 218 6.32 11.96 11.16
C PHE A 218 5.55 11.30 12.30
N ILE A 219 5.38 9.98 12.22
CA ILE A 219 4.67 9.18 13.21
C ILE A 219 5.57 8.06 13.70
N GLY A 220 5.70 7.93 15.03
CA GLY A 220 6.47 6.86 15.63
C GLY A 220 7.98 7.07 15.61
N TYR A 221 8.43 8.32 15.47
CA TYR A 221 9.82 8.73 15.66
C TYR A 221 10.00 9.58 16.91
N SER A 222 11.17 9.44 17.54
CA SER A 222 11.68 10.49 18.40
C SER A 222 12.25 11.62 17.54
N ILE A 223 12.11 12.86 18.00
CA ILE A 223 12.84 13.99 17.39
C ILE A 223 14.36 13.80 17.51
N SER A 224 14.80 12.98 18.49
CA SER A 224 16.20 12.64 18.72
C SER A 224 16.67 11.39 17.95
N ASP A 225 15.89 10.85 17.01
CA ASP A 225 16.30 9.69 16.22
C ASP A 225 17.47 10.07 15.29
N GLU A 226 18.57 9.31 15.35
CA GLU A 226 19.78 9.59 14.59
C GLU A 226 19.58 9.45 13.07
N ASN A 227 18.73 8.51 12.63
CA ASN A 227 18.47 8.30 11.20
C ASN A 227 17.67 9.46 10.63
N ILE A 228 16.65 9.92 11.38
CA ILE A 228 15.88 11.11 11.02
C ILE A 228 16.76 12.36 11.03
N SER A 229 17.57 12.52 12.08
CA SER A 229 18.47 13.67 12.20
C SER A 229 19.48 13.71 11.06
N SER A 230 20.07 12.57 10.70
CA SER A 230 21.00 12.42 9.57
C SER A 230 20.33 12.76 8.23
N LEU A 231 19.12 12.26 7.99
CA LEU A 231 18.35 12.55 6.78
C LEU A 231 17.96 14.03 6.67
N LEU A 232 17.40 14.61 7.74
CA LEU A 232 17.03 16.03 7.77
C LEU A 232 18.25 16.95 7.65
N LYS A 233 19.41 16.55 8.20
CA LYS A 233 20.68 17.25 7.99
C LYS A 233 21.09 17.22 6.52
N ALA A 234 21.01 16.08 5.85
CA ALA A 234 21.33 15.97 4.44
C ALA A 234 20.39 16.84 3.58
N ILE A 235 19.08 16.81 3.84
CA ILE A 235 18.08 17.61 3.14
C ILE A 235 18.31 19.11 3.37
N SER A 236 18.49 19.54 4.62
CA SER A 236 18.73 20.96 4.94
C SER A 236 20.03 21.48 4.33
N SER A 237 21.07 20.63 4.26
CA SER A 237 22.33 20.97 3.58
C SER A 237 22.13 21.16 2.07
N CYS A 238 21.24 20.40 1.44
CA CYS A 238 20.92 20.53 0.01
C CYS A 238 20.03 21.76 -0.29
N ILE A 239 19.14 22.16 0.62
CA ILE A 239 18.22 23.30 0.45
C ILE A 239 18.92 24.66 0.64
N GLY A 240 19.92 24.70 1.51
CA GLY A 240 20.60 25.94 1.91
C GLY A 240 19.90 26.66 3.06
N ARG A 241 20.66 27.48 3.80
CA ARG A 241 20.19 28.14 5.04
C ARG A 241 19.10 29.17 4.77
N GLU A 242 19.16 29.85 3.64
CA GLU A 242 18.21 30.90 3.24
C GLU A 242 16.81 30.37 2.91
N ASN A 243 16.71 29.08 2.53
CA ASN A 243 15.45 28.45 2.13
C ASN A 243 14.89 27.50 3.20
N ILE A 244 15.58 27.30 4.31
CA ILE A 244 15.20 26.32 5.33
C ILE A 244 13.84 26.62 5.97
N GLU A 245 13.46 27.90 6.04
CA GLU A 245 12.15 28.33 6.53
C GLU A 245 10.98 27.83 5.67
N LYS A 246 11.22 27.48 4.40
CA LYS A 246 10.19 26.87 3.54
C LYS A 246 9.76 25.50 4.05
N LEU A 247 10.59 24.82 4.86
CA LEU A 247 10.26 23.52 5.45
C LEU A 247 9.33 23.60 6.65
N ARG A 248 9.14 24.78 7.26
CA ARG A 248 8.44 24.93 8.56
C ARG A 248 7.11 24.19 8.61
N ARG A 249 6.30 24.37 7.56
CA ARG A 249 4.94 23.79 7.47
C ARG A 249 4.93 22.40 6.83
N ASN A 250 6.08 21.96 6.33
CA ASN A 250 6.22 20.64 5.72
C ASN A 250 6.71 19.59 6.71
N LEU A 251 7.29 19.97 7.85
CA LEU A 251 7.77 19.01 8.85
C LEU A 251 6.81 18.99 10.03
N ILE A 252 5.98 17.94 10.12
CA ILE A 252 4.96 17.80 11.17
C ILE A 252 5.29 16.58 12.00
N PHE A 253 5.70 16.75 13.26
CA PHE A 253 6.04 15.65 14.16
C PHE A 253 4.92 15.35 15.14
N ILE A 254 4.50 14.09 15.21
CA ILE A 254 3.54 13.61 16.20
C ILE A 254 4.30 13.00 17.39
N GLN A 255 4.10 13.57 18.57
CA GLN A 255 4.65 13.08 19.84
C GLN A 255 3.56 12.72 20.82
N ARG A 256 3.86 11.75 21.69
CA ARG A 256 3.00 11.41 22.83
C ARG A 256 3.08 12.49 23.90
N LEU A 257 2.02 12.62 24.68
CA LEU A 257 1.96 13.59 25.78
C LEU A 257 2.87 13.16 26.93
N ALA A 258 3.54 14.13 27.55
CA ALA A 258 4.16 13.92 28.86
C ALA A 258 3.10 13.82 29.95
N GLU A 259 3.48 13.30 31.12
CA GLU A 259 2.57 13.20 32.26
C GLU A 259 2.05 14.60 32.67
N GLY A 260 0.72 14.74 32.76
CA GLY A 260 0.07 16.01 33.07
C GLY A 260 -0.03 17.01 31.91
N GLU A 261 0.44 16.68 30.70
CA GLU A 261 0.33 17.53 29.51
C GLU A 261 -0.99 17.29 28.76
N GLY A 262 -1.62 18.36 28.25
CA GLY A 262 -2.80 18.29 27.40
C GLY A 262 -2.47 18.35 25.89
N PRO A 263 -3.34 17.82 25.00
CA PRO A 263 -3.13 17.88 23.56
C PRO A 263 -2.84 19.30 23.05
N ASN A 264 -1.77 19.46 22.28
CA ASN A 264 -1.37 20.77 21.78
C ASN A 264 -0.62 20.69 20.44
N ILE A 265 -0.54 21.83 19.77
CA ILE A 265 0.21 22.04 18.54
C ILE A 265 0.99 23.34 18.64
N SER A 266 2.27 23.30 18.28
CA SER A 266 3.22 24.41 18.42
C SER A 266 4.27 24.40 17.32
N ASP A 267 4.75 25.58 16.95
CA ASP A 267 5.94 25.74 16.12
C ASP A 267 7.20 25.64 17.00
N THR A 268 8.17 24.84 16.56
CA THR A 268 9.46 24.68 17.25
C THR A 268 10.60 24.50 16.25
N TYR A 269 11.82 24.31 16.74
CA TYR A 269 13.01 24.07 15.93
C TYR A 269 13.74 22.83 16.42
N LEU A 270 14.17 22.00 15.48
CA LEU A 270 15.14 20.95 15.71
C LEU A 270 16.54 21.51 15.44
N THR A 271 17.44 21.41 16.41
CA THR A 271 18.83 21.85 16.25
C THR A 271 19.73 20.65 15.94
N ILE A 272 20.32 20.63 14.75
CA ILE A 272 21.27 19.59 14.32
C ILE A 272 22.55 20.28 13.85
N ASP A 273 23.68 20.00 14.49
CA ASP A 273 25.00 20.59 14.16
C ASP A 273 24.98 22.12 13.99
N GLY A 274 24.20 22.80 14.83
CA GLY A 274 24.04 24.27 14.81
C GLY A 274 23.09 24.80 13.73
N ILE A 275 22.48 23.94 12.91
CA ILE A 275 21.40 24.30 11.98
C ILE A 275 20.07 24.17 12.70
N GLN A 276 19.25 25.23 12.66
CA GLN A 276 17.89 25.21 13.19
C GLN A 276 16.90 24.89 12.07
N ILE A 277 16.25 23.74 12.16
CA ILE A 277 15.24 23.29 11.22
C ILE A 277 13.86 23.55 11.83
N PRO A 278 13.04 24.44 11.26
CA PRO A 278 11.71 24.71 11.78
C PRO A 278 10.76 23.54 11.51
N LEU A 279 9.90 23.23 12.48
CA LEU A 279 8.90 22.17 12.37
C LEU A 279 7.65 22.49 13.20
N VAL A 280 6.55 21.84 12.86
CA VAL A 280 5.31 21.81 13.63
C VAL A 280 5.33 20.58 14.54
N LEU A 281 5.19 20.79 15.84
CA LEU A 281 5.10 19.73 16.84
C LEU A 281 3.65 19.56 17.30
N VAL A 282 3.09 18.38 17.09
CA VAL A 282 1.77 17.96 17.54
C VAL A 282 1.95 16.97 18.68
N LYS A 283 1.45 17.31 19.86
CA LYS A 283 1.48 16.42 21.02
C LYS A 283 0.08 15.88 21.29
N THR A 284 -0.09 14.57 21.20
CA THR A 284 -1.36 13.88 21.45
C THR A 284 -1.14 12.38 21.69
N ASN A 285 -2.07 11.76 22.43
CA ASN A 285 -2.14 10.29 22.56
C ASN A 285 -3.25 9.66 21.70
N ASP A 286 -4.16 10.49 21.18
CA ASP A 286 -5.23 10.14 20.24
C ASP A 286 -4.86 10.66 18.85
N TYR A 287 -4.70 9.77 17.87
CA TYR A 287 -4.29 10.13 16.51
C TYR A 287 -5.48 10.36 15.58
N LEU A 288 -6.72 10.10 16.02
CA LEU A 288 -7.93 10.36 15.22
C LEU A 288 -8.01 11.81 14.71
N PRO A 289 -7.74 12.86 15.51
CA PRO A 289 -7.82 14.23 15.00
C PRO A 289 -6.75 14.53 13.94
N VAL A 290 -5.59 13.87 14.00
CA VAL A 290 -4.53 14.01 12.99
C VAL A 290 -4.97 13.37 11.69
N TYR A 291 -5.49 12.14 11.75
CA TYR A 291 -5.96 11.43 10.56
C TYR A 291 -7.18 12.07 9.93
N ARG A 292 -8.14 12.59 10.72
CA ARG A 292 -9.27 13.37 10.20
C ARG A 292 -8.81 14.63 9.50
N ALA A 293 -7.80 15.31 10.04
CA ALA A 293 -7.24 16.49 9.39
C ALA A 293 -6.63 16.14 8.02
N ILE A 294 -5.88 15.04 7.92
CA ILE A 294 -5.35 14.52 6.63
C ILE A 294 -6.51 14.19 5.68
N GLU A 295 -7.50 13.42 6.13
CA GLU A 295 -8.66 13.02 5.33
C GLU A 295 -9.46 14.21 4.80
N SER A 296 -9.59 15.29 5.59
CA SER A 296 -10.31 16.51 5.18
C SER A 296 -9.66 17.24 3.98
N THR A 297 -8.41 16.89 3.68
CA THR A 297 -7.65 17.40 2.51
C THR A 297 -7.58 16.39 1.37
N LYS A 298 -8.39 15.32 1.43
CA LYS A 298 -8.50 14.31 0.37
C LYS A 298 -8.81 14.98 -0.97
N ARG A 299 -7.94 14.73 -1.95
CA ARG A 299 -8.13 15.16 -3.34
C ARG A 299 -9.32 14.44 -3.96
N LYS A 300 -9.96 15.11 -4.93
CA LYS A 300 -10.99 14.49 -5.78
C LYS A 300 -10.43 13.31 -6.59
N ILE A 301 -9.18 13.40 -7.01
CA ILE A 301 -8.49 12.35 -7.79
C ILE A 301 -7.57 11.56 -6.85
N PRO A 302 -7.69 10.22 -6.77
CA PRO A 302 -6.81 9.37 -5.97
C PRO A 302 -5.34 9.44 -6.41
N ALA A 303 -4.40 9.29 -5.46
CA ALA A 303 -2.96 9.35 -5.72
C ALA A 303 -2.50 8.34 -6.80
N ARG A 304 -3.07 7.12 -6.80
CA ARG A 304 -2.78 6.08 -7.80
C ARG A 304 -3.07 6.51 -9.24
N VAL A 305 -4.13 7.30 -9.45
CA VAL A 305 -4.54 7.79 -10.77
C VAL A 305 -3.55 8.86 -11.24
N LEU A 306 -3.19 9.79 -10.35
CA LEU A 306 -2.21 10.83 -10.66
C LEU A 306 -0.85 10.22 -10.99
N ARG A 307 -0.44 9.18 -10.24
CA ARG A 307 0.75 8.39 -10.54
C ARG A 307 0.69 7.83 -11.95
N TYR A 308 -0.40 7.12 -12.28
CA TYR A 308 -0.60 6.55 -13.61
C TYR A 308 -0.47 7.60 -14.71
N CYS A 309 -1.10 8.76 -14.53
CA CYS A 309 -0.99 9.88 -15.46
C CYS A 309 0.45 10.37 -15.63
N LYS A 310 1.23 10.51 -14.54
CA LYS A 310 2.64 10.92 -14.62
C LYS A 310 3.50 9.86 -15.32
N GLU A 311 3.30 8.58 -15.04
CA GLU A 311 4.03 7.47 -15.70
C GLU A 311 3.77 7.47 -17.21
N GLN A 312 2.51 7.60 -17.65
CA GLN A 312 2.16 7.61 -19.07
C GLN A 312 2.66 8.86 -19.82
N LEU A 313 2.57 10.05 -19.20
CA LEU A 313 3.15 11.28 -19.76
C LEU A 313 4.65 11.13 -19.99
N TYR A 314 5.35 10.53 -19.03
CA TYR A 314 6.79 10.30 -19.12
C TYR A 314 7.14 9.36 -20.26
N GLU A 315 6.43 8.23 -20.39
CA GLU A 315 6.63 7.27 -21.49
C GLU A 315 6.39 7.90 -22.86
N LEU A 316 5.34 8.73 -22.99
CA LEU A 316 5.03 9.44 -24.24
C LEU A 316 6.16 10.38 -24.64
N VAL A 317 6.71 11.15 -23.70
CA VAL A 317 7.84 12.06 -23.94
C VAL A 317 9.12 11.32 -24.30
N GLN A 318 9.34 10.11 -23.76
CA GLN A 318 10.51 9.29 -24.09
C GLN A 318 10.39 8.53 -25.41
N SER A 319 9.16 8.23 -25.86
CA SER A 319 8.94 7.48 -27.10
C SER A 319 9.33 8.28 -28.33
N SER A 320 10.08 7.66 -29.24
CA SER A 320 10.54 8.28 -30.50
C SER A 320 9.51 8.24 -31.63
N GLU A 321 8.46 7.42 -31.46
CA GLU A 321 7.38 7.17 -32.43
C GLU A 321 6.02 7.31 -31.73
N PRO A 322 5.31 8.44 -31.85
CA PRO A 322 4.01 8.63 -31.22
C PRO A 322 2.91 7.98 -32.07
N GLU A 323 2.86 6.65 -32.13
CA GLU A 323 1.78 5.93 -32.83
C GLU A 323 0.53 5.72 -31.98
N LYS A 324 0.62 5.93 -30.65
CA LYS A 324 -0.50 5.66 -29.73
C LYS A 324 -1.55 6.78 -29.81
N LYS A 325 -2.73 6.43 -30.33
CA LYS A 325 -3.88 7.34 -30.40
C LYS A 325 -4.45 7.59 -29.00
N ILE A 326 -5.02 8.78 -28.86
CA ILE A 326 -5.48 9.40 -27.62
C ILE A 326 -6.89 8.89 -27.31
N CYS A 327 -7.15 8.43 -26.08
CA CYS A 327 -8.49 8.02 -25.63
C CYS A 327 -8.77 8.49 -24.20
N VAL A 328 -10.03 8.83 -23.92
CA VAL A 328 -10.50 9.24 -22.58
C VAL A 328 -10.96 8.00 -21.84
N VAL A 329 -10.36 7.72 -20.68
CA VAL A 329 -10.73 6.58 -19.82
C VAL A 329 -11.25 7.10 -18.48
N ASP A 330 -12.30 6.48 -17.96
CA ASP A 330 -12.91 6.87 -16.69
C ASP A 330 -11.96 6.57 -15.52
N ILE A 331 -11.99 7.40 -14.47
CA ILE A 331 -11.11 7.28 -13.29
C ILE A 331 -11.28 5.93 -12.59
N ASP A 332 -12.49 5.38 -12.70
CA ASP A 332 -12.90 4.11 -12.12
C ASP A 332 -12.46 2.88 -12.92
N GLU A 333 -11.98 3.10 -14.15
CA GLU A 333 -11.55 2.09 -15.11
C GLU A 333 -10.02 1.95 -15.20
N ILE A 334 -9.24 2.77 -14.47
CA ILE A 334 -7.78 2.63 -14.42
C ILE A 334 -7.43 1.45 -13.50
N GLU A 335 -7.39 0.26 -14.09
CA GLU A 335 -6.90 -0.95 -13.44
C GLU A 335 -5.58 -1.41 -14.06
N SER A 336 -4.62 -1.72 -13.18
CA SER A 336 -3.31 -2.34 -13.45
C SER A 336 -2.68 -2.08 -14.83
N LYS A 337 -1.70 -1.17 -14.86
CA LYS A 337 -0.49 -1.01 -15.70
C LYS A 337 -0.40 -1.47 -17.17
N GLU A 338 -1.37 -2.16 -17.77
CA GLU A 338 -1.18 -2.75 -19.09
C GLU A 338 -2.11 -2.21 -20.18
N ASP A 339 -3.22 -1.54 -19.89
CA ASP A 339 -4.14 -1.10 -20.96
C ASP A 339 -4.91 0.20 -20.65
N VAL A 340 -4.25 1.36 -20.58
CA VAL A 340 -4.97 2.64 -20.62
C VAL A 340 -4.25 3.67 -21.52
N GLU A 341 -4.86 3.94 -22.68
CA GLU A 341 -4.54 5.07 -23.57
C GLU A 341 -5.08 6.39 -22.97
N PHE A 342 -4.38 7.51 -23.21
CA PHE A 342 -4.25 8.67 -22.30
C PHE A 342 -5.23 9.87 -22.52
N LEU A 343 -5.81 10.43 -21.43
CA LEU A 343 -5.81 11.87 -20.97
C LEU A 343 -6.93 12.12 -19.92
N VAL A 344 -6.60 12.77 -18.79
CA VAL A 344 -7.58 13.41 -17.88
C VAL A 344 -7.96 14.79 -18.42
N GLY A 345 -9.11 14.88 -19.07
CA GLY A 345 -9.79 16.16 -19.36
C GLY A 345 -10.96 16.36 -18.40
N VAL A 346 -10.89 17.38 -17.53
CA VAL A 346 -12.10 17.89 -16.87
C VAL A 346 -12.81 18.80 -17.88
N GLY A 347 -13.63 18.20 -18.73
CA GLY A 347 -14.43 18.89 -19.74
C GLY A 347 -15.65 18.06 -20.07
N VAL A 348 -16.82 18.72 -20.08
CA VAL A 348 -18.14 18.13 -20.35
C VAL A 348 -18.03 17.22 -21.57
N ALA A 349 -18.29 15.93 -21.37
CA ALA A 349 -18.22 14.91 -22.41
C ALA A 349 -18.84 15.46 -23.70
N HIS A 350 -18.04 15.53 -24.77
CA HIS A 350 -18.58 15.80 -26.08
C HIS A 350 -19.54 14.65 -26.39
N GLN A 351 -20.84 14.96 -26.45
CA GLN A 351 -21.86 14.10 -27.01
C GLN A 351 -21.44 13.77 -28.45
N GLU A 352 -20.80 12.62 -28.66
CA GLU A 352 -20.71 12.04 -29.98
C GLU A 352 -22.14 11.79 -30.48
N GLN A 353 -22.44 12.34 -31.65
CA GLN A 353 -23.74 12.24 -32.28
C GLN A 353 -24.03 10.77 -32.66
N ALA A 354 -24.66 10.03 -31.75
CA ALA A 354 -25.31 8.77 -32.06
C ALA A 354 -26.72 9.05 -32.60
N GLY A 355 -27.05 8.41 -33.73
CA GLY A 355 -28.39 8.45 -34.33
C GLY A 355 -29.50 7.94 -33.39
N PRO A 356 -30.78 8.07 -33.78
CA PRO A 356 -31.88 8.32 -32.84
C PRO A 356 -32.43 7.13 -32.02
N SER A 357 -31.65 6.10 -31.66
CA SER A 357 -32.23 4.90 -31.01
C SER A 357 -31.38 4.15 -29.97
N SER A 358 -30.10 4.47 -29.75
CA SER A 358 -29.20 3.71 -28.84
C SER A 358 -28.72 4.48 -27.60
N VAL A 359 -29.26 5.67 -27.34
CA VAL A 359 -28.78 6.61 -26.30
C VAL A 359 -28.92 6.07 -24.86
N GLY A 360 -29.82 5.10 -24.61
CA GLY A 360 -30.10 4.59 -23.26
C GLY A 360 -29.03 3.67 -22.66
N TYR A 361 -28.47 2.74 -23.44
CA TYR A 361 -27.44 1.81 -22.93
C TYR A 361 -26.06 2.45 -22.89
N ALA A 362 -25.78 3.44 -23.75
CA ALA A 362 -24.50 4.15 -23.78
C ALA A 362 -24.18 4.91 -22.48
N SER A 363 -25.19 5.25 -21.68
CA SER A 363 -25.00 5.89 -20.36
C SER A 363 -24.76 4.91 -19.21
N ILE A 364 -24.93 3.60 -19.41
CA ILE A 364 -24.70 2.60 -18.36
C ILE A 364 -23.19 2.48 -18.12
N GLY A 365 -22.77 2.65 -16.86
CA GLY A 365 -21.39 2.47 -16.41
C GLY A 365 -21.13 1.08 -15.85
N VAL A 366 -19.88 0.83 -15.47
CA VAL A 366 -19.45 -0.46 -14.90
C VAL A 366 -20.08 -0.70 -13.53
N SER A 367 -20.29 0.37 -12.74
CA SER A 367 -20.91 0.29 -11.41
C SER A 367 -22.34 -0.25 -11.48
N GLU A 368 -23.12 0.14 -12.50
CA GLU A 368 -24.46 -0.39 -12.73
C GLU A 368 -24.46 -1.86 -13.12
N LEU A 369 -23.44 -2.32 -13.87
CA LEU A 369 -23.28 -3.74 -14.20
C LEU A 369 -22.97 -4.59 -12.96
N PHE A 370 -22.18 -4.07 -12.03
CA PHE A 370 -21.96 -4.74 -10.74
C PHE A 370 -23.22 -4.79 -9.88
N GLY A 371 -23.99 -3.70 -9.85
CA GLY A 371 -25.29 -3.67 -9.20
C GLY A 371 -26.23 -4.74 -9.77
N ASP A 372 -26.32 -4.85 -11.09
CA ASP A 372 -27.14 -5.87 -11.75
C ASP A 372 -26.63 -7.30 -11.49
N LEU A 373 -25.32 -7.53 -11.55
CA LEU A 373 -24.71 -8.83 -11.22
C LEU A 373 -25.08 -9.29 -9.80
N LEU A 374 -25.05 -8.37 -8.83
CA LEU A 374 -25.26 -8.70 -7.42
C LEU A 374 -26.74 -8.80 -7.06
N HIS A 375 -27.55 -7.83 -7.49
CA HIS A 375 -28.97 -7.77 -7.13
C HIS A 375 -29.88 -8.55 -8.08
N GLU A 376 -29.41 -8.87 -9.29
CA GLU A 376 -30.17 -9.56 -10.35
C GLU A 376 -31.53 -8.89 -10.63
N ASN A 377 -31.58 -7.57 -10.49
CA ASN A 377 -32.82 -6.77 -10.46
C ASN A 377 -32.93 -5.74 -11.58
N GLN A 378 -31.88 -5.56 -12.40
CA GLN A 378 -31.97 -4.68 -13.55
C GLN A 378 -32.44 -5.50 -14.75
N ASP A 379 -33.51 -5.05 -15.39
CA ASP A 379 -34.07 -5.69 -16.58
C ASP A 379 -33.33 -5.24 -17.84
N TYR A 380 -31.99 -5.31 -17.78
CA TYR A 380 -31.13 -4.96 -18.90
C TYR A 380 -31.20 -6.04 -19.99
N ASP A 381 -31.34 -5.59 -21.23
CA ASP A 381 -31.19 -6.40 -22.43
C ASP A 381 -29.72 -6.84 -22.54
N SER A 382 -29.51 -8.14 -22.41
CA SER A 382 -28.17 -8.73 -22.35
C SER A 382 -27.40 -8.56 -23.66
N ASP A 383 -28.09 -8.56 -24.82
CA ASP A 383 -27.45 -8.34 -26.12
C ASP A 383 -27.00 -6.89 -26.26
N GLN A 384 -27.83 -5.93 -25.82
CA GLN A 384 -27.47 -4.51 -25.81
C GLN A 384 -26.30 -4.22 -24.87
N VAL A 385 -26.26 -4.84 -23.68
CA VAL A 385 -25.13 -4.72 -22.74
C VAL A 385 -23.84 -5.25 -23.37
N LEU A 386 -23.86 -6.46 -23.94
CA LEU A 386 -22.68 -7.10 -24.51
C LEU A 386 -22.21 -6.44 -25.82
N THR A 387 -23.09 -5.76 -26.54
CA THR A 387 -22.75 -5.06 -27.79
C THR A 387 -22.25 -3.64 -27.55
N HIS A 388 -22.85 -2.91 -26.61
CA HIS A 388 -22.63 -1.46 -26.47
C HIS A 388 -21.96 -1.04 -25.17
N VAL A 389 -22.14 -1.77 -24.08
CA VAL A 389 -21.65 -1.38 -22.74
C VAL A 389 -20.35 -2.11 -22.40
N ALA A 390 -20.39 -3.45 -22.41
CA ALA A 390 -19.28 -4.29 -22.00
C ALA A 390 -18.00 -4.07 -22.84
N PRO A 391 -18.04 -3.96 -24.18
CA PRO A 391 -16.82 -3.74 -24.97
C PRO A 391 -16.14 -2.41 -24.63
N ARG A 392 -16.91 -1.36 -24.33
CA ARG A 392 -16.36 -0.07 -23.88
C ARG A 392 -15.72 -0.21 -22.50
N ALA A 393 -16.43 -0.81 -21.54
CA ALA A 393 -15.91 -1.05 -20.19
C ALA A 393 -14.63 -1.92 -20.19
N CYS A 394 -14.59 -2.91 -21.08
CA CYS A 394 -13.44 -3.82 -21.21
C CYS A 394 -12.18 -3.15 -21.77
N LYS A 395 -12.31 -1.98 -22.43
CA LYS A 395 -11.13 -1.22 -22.88
C LYS A 395 -10.28 -0.79 -21.68
N GLY A 396 -10.91 -0.21 -20.66
CA GLY A 396 -10.20 0.26 -19.46
C GLY A 396 -9.87 -0.84 -18.45
N SER A 397 -10.73 -1.85 -18.29
CA SER A 397 -10.60 -2.83 -17.19
C SER A 397 -10.90 -4.28 -17.62
N GLN A 398 -10.26 -5.26 -16.97
CA GLN A 398 -10.60 -6.69 -17.12
C GLN A 398 -11.64 -7.16 -16.09
N ASN A 399 -11.98 -6.32 -15.12
CA ASN A 399 -12.92 -6.60 -14.03
C ASN A 399 -14.30 -6.09 -14.42
N VAL A 400 -14.89 -6.68 -15.47
CA VAL A 400 -16.23 -6.32 -15.95
C VAL A 400 -17.12 -7.57 -15.91
N PRO A 401 -18.35 -7.50 -15.37
CA PRO A 401 -19.29 -8.62 -15.42
C PRO A 401 -19.76 -8.83 -16.85
N VAL A 402 -19.45 -10.00 -17.42
CA VAL A 402 -19.86 -10.36 -18.79
C VAL A 402 -20.51 -11.74 -18.84
N PHE A 403 -20.13 -12.65 -17.93
CA PHE A 403 -20.61 -14.03 -17.96
C PHE A 403 -22.08 -14.13 -17.59
N TYR A 404 -22.56 -13.32 -16.65
CA TYR A 404 -23.97 -13.20 -16.31
C TYR A 404 -24.84 -12.92 -17.56
N TYR A 405 -24.43 -11.95 -18.38
CA TYR A 405 -25.15 -11.59 -19.61
C TYR A 405 -25.00 -12.65 -20.70
N LEU A 406 -23.79 -13.19 -20.89
CA LEU A 406 -23.53 -14.26 -21.86
C LEU A 406 -24.39 -15.49 -21.55
N ARG A 407 -24.50 -15.85 -20.27
CA ARG A 407 -25.32 -16.98 -19.81
C ARG A 407 -26.81 -16.75 -20.07
N LYS A 408 -27.32 -15.53 -19.87
CA LYS A 408 -28.72 -15.18 -20.19
C LYS A 408 -29.04 -15.34 -21.67
N LEU A 409 -28.06 -15.12 -22.56
CA LEU A 409 -28.19 -15.36 -24.00
C LEU A 409 -27.91 -16.80 -24.42
N GLY A 410 -27.66 -17.70 -23.47
CA GLY A 410 -27.39 -19.11 -23.74
C GLY A 410 -25.96 -19.40 -24.21
N VAL A 411 -25.02 -18.48 -24.01
CA VAL A 411 -23.58 -18.70 -24.25
C VAL A 411 -22.96 -19.30 -22.98
N ASP A 412 -22.66 -20.59 -23.02
CA ASP A 412 -22.22 -21.39 -21.87
C ASP A 412 -20.82 -21.99 -22.00
N ASN A 413 -20.16 -21.82 -23.15
CA ASN A 413 -18.82 -22.34 -23.38
C ASN A 413 -18.03 -21.49 -24.40
N LEU A 414 -16.73 -21.78 -24.50
CA LEU A 414 -15.82 -21.01 -25.35
C LEU A 414 -16.16 -21.12 -26.85
N GLU A 415 -16.65 -22.27 -27.32
CA GLU A 415 -17.01 -22.48 -28.73
C GLU A 415 -18.22 -21.63 -29.11
N GLN A 416 -19.24 -21.59 -28.25
CA GLN A 416 -20.41 -20.74 -28.45
C GLN A 416 -20.03 -19.26 -28.41
N TYR A 417 -19.15 -18.85 -27.48
CA TYR A 417 -18.65 -17.47 -27.43
C TYR A 417 -17.91 -17.09 -28.72
N GLN A 418 -17.06 -17.98 -29.24
CA GLN A 418 -16.35 -17.76 -30.51
C GLN A 418 -17.27 -17.66 -31.73
N ALA A 419 -18.50 -18.19 -31.63
CA ALA A 419 -19.52 -18.03 -32.66
C ALA A 419 -20.29 -16.70 -32.57
N THR A 420 -20.11 -15.94 -31.48
CA THR A 420 -20.72 -14.61 -31.33
C THR A 420 -19.86 -13.52 -31.98
N THR A 421 -20.42 -12.30 -32.07
CA THR A 421 -19.71 -11.10 -32.54
C THR A 421 -19.16 -10.24 -31.40
N TYR A 422 -19.21 -10.71 -30.15
CA TYR A 422 -18.82 -9.90 -28.99
C TYR A 422 -17.30 -9.86 -28.79
N GLU A 423 -16.72 -8.65 -28.75
CA GLU A 423 -15.28 -8.42 -28.55
C GLU A 423 -14.91 -8.33 -27.05
N LEU A 424 -14.93 -9.48 -26.36
CA LEU A 424 -14.77 -9.59 -24.90
C LEU A 424 -13.64 -10.55 -24.49
N ASP A 425 -12.75 -10.89 -25.42
CA ASP A 425 -11.65 -11.86 -25.22
C ASP A 425 -10.78 -11.53 -23.99
N LYS A 426 -10.58 -10.24 -23.72
CA LYS A 426 -9.81 -9.73 -22.57
C LYS A 426 -10.35 -10.23 -21.22
N VAL A 427 -11.66 -10.42 -21.12
CA VAL A 427 -12.34 -10.95 -19.92
C VAL A 427 -12.56 -12.46 -20.06
N VAL A 428 -13.03 -12.92 -21.21
CA VAL A 428 -13.44 -14.33 -21.41
C VAL A 428 -12.26 -15.30 -21.31
N ARG A 429 -11.08 -14.89 -21.79
CA ARG A 429 -9.87 -15.73 -21.81
C ARG A 429 -8.98 -15.55 -20.58
N ARG A 430 -9.40 -14.72 -19.61
CA ARG A 430 -8.62 -14.43 -18.42
C ARG A 430 -8.54 -15.64 -17.50
N GLU A 431 -7.31 -16.05 -17.15
CA GLU A 431 -7.10 -17.16 -16.23
C GLU A 431 -7.47 -16.78 -14.78
N LEU A 432 -7.95 -17.75 -14.00
CA LEU A 432 -8.28 -17.55 -12.57
C LEU A 432 -7.08 -17.02 -11.75
N LYS A 433 -5.84 -17.37 -12.12
CA LYS A 433 -4.64 -16.88 -11.44
C LYS A 433 -4.45 -15.36 -11.58
N ALA A 434 -4.94 -14.75 -12.66
CA ALA A 434 -4.84 -13.31 -12.90
C ALA A 434 -5.73 -12.48 -11.94
N PHE A 435 -6.63 -13.12 -11.20
CA PHE A 435 -7.41 -12.48 -10.14
C PHE A 435 -6.60 -12.27 -8.85
N ARG A 436 -5.45 -12.92 -8.70
CA ARG A 436 -4.60 -12.81 -7.49
C ARG A 436 -3.76 -11.52 -7.49
N SER A 437 -3.43 -11.01 -6.31
CA SER A 437 -2.59 -9.83 -6.12
C SER A 437 -1.28 -10.21 -5.43
N GLU A 438 -0.14 -9.95 -6.05
CA GLU A 438 1.17 -10.44 -5.59
C GLU A 438 1.52 -9.97 -4.16
N SER A 439 1.12 -8.75 -3.78
CA SER A 439 1.34 -8.21 -2.44
C SER A 439 0.70 -9.05 -1.32
N TYR A 440 -0.36 -9.79 -1.64
CA TYR A 440 -1.09 -10.66 -0.71
C TYR A 440 -0.71 -12.13 -0.80
N SER A 441 0.13 -12.51 -1.76
CA SER A 441 0.56 -13.91 -1.97
C SER A 441 1.28 -14.47 -0.74
N LYS A 442 2.32 -13.77 -0.26
CA LYS A 442 3.11 -14.22 0.90
C LYS A 442 2.28 -14.32 2.19
N PRO A 443 1.50 -13.28 2.60
CA PRO A 443 0.62 -13.39 3.77
C PRO A 443 -0.40 -14.53 3.65
N PHE A 444 -1.04 -14.68 2.48
CA PHE A 444 -2.01 -15.76 2.24
C PHE A 444 -1.41 -17.15 2.44
N PHE A 445 -0.31 -17.44 1.73
CA PHE A 445 0.33 -18.77 1.77
C PHE A 445 0.97 -19.10 3.11
N ARG A 446 1.07 -18.14 4.02
CA ARG A 446 1.57 -18.37 5.35
C ARG A 446 0.45 -18.63 6.35
N THR A 447 -0.55 -17.76 6.37
CA THR A 447 -1.54 -17.71 7.46
C THR A 447 -2.88 -18.31 7.05
N TYR A 448 -3.32 -18.01 5.82
CA TYR A 448 -4.72 -18.22 5.41
C TYR A 448 -4.93 -19.43 4.48
N ARG A 449 -3.86 -20.03 3.93
CA ARG A 449 -3.95 -21.12 2.92
C ARG A 449 -4.76 -22.35 3.35
N HIS A 450 -4.87 -22.57 4.65
CA HIS A 450 -5.56 -23.72 5.25
C HIS A 450 -6.94 -23.37 5.79
N MET A 451 -7.30 -22.08 5.80
CA MET A 451 -8.59 -21.59 6.26
C MET A 451 -9.67 -21.78 5.18
N SER A 452 -10.92 -21.94 5.61
CA SER A 452 -12.07 -21.86 4.70
C SER A 452 -12.35 -20.41 4.32
N MET A 453 -13.18 -20.18 3.30
CA MET A 453 -13.63 -18.84 2.96
C MET A 453 -14.31 -18.13 4.14
N ARG A 454 -15.12 -18.86 4.92
CA ARG A 454 -15.80 -18.31 6.10
C ARG A 454 -14.81 -17.86 7.17
N ASP A 455 -13.81 -18.69 7.46
CA ASP A 455 -12.78 -18.35 8.44
C ASP A 455 -12.00 -17.10 8.01
N ILE A 456 -11.73 -16.93 6.71
CA ILE A 456 -11.09 -15.72 6.18
C ILE A 456 -11.99 -14.50 6.39
N LEU A 457 -13.29 -14.59 6.11
CA LEU A 457 -14.24 -13.49 6.33
C LEU A 457 -14.33 -13.07 7.80
N GLU A 458 -14.22 -14.02 8.73
CA GLU A 458 -14.26 -13.75 10.18
C GLU A 458 -12.92 -13.18 10.70
N ALA A 459 -11.79 -13.66 10.17
CA ALA A 459 -10.47 -13.27 10.63
C ALA A 459 -9.92 -11.98 10.00
N CYS A 460 -10.48 -11.54 8.88
CA CYS A 460 -9.94 -10.42 8.10
C CYS A 460 -10.87 -9.22 8.01
N THR A 461 -10.26 -8.09 7.67
CA THR A 461 -10.96 -6.92 7.16
C THR A 461 -11.70 -7.30 5.87
N PRO A 462 -12.85 -6.69 5.54
CA PRO A 462 -13.47 -6.92 4.24
C PRO A 462 -12.50 -6.60 3.08
N GLU A 463 -11.66 -5.58 3.27
CA GLU A 463 -10.63 -5.19 2.30
C GLU A 463 -9.63 -6.32 2.01
N ASN A 464 -9.09 -6.96 3.03
CA ASN A 464 -8.13 -8.07 2.89
C ASN A 464 -8.82 -9.36 2.48
N ALA A 465 -10.02 -9.62 2.99
CA ALA A 465 -10.82 -10.74 2.52
C ALA A 465 -11.02 -10.66 1.01
N ALA A 466 -11.34 -9.46 0.49
CA ALA A 466 -11.47 -9.24 -0.95
C ALA A 466 -10.17 -9.56 -1.72
N ALA A 467 -9.00 -9.30 -1.13
CA ALA A 467 -7.70 -9.61 -1.71
C ALA A 467 -7.25 -11.09 -1.55
N TYR A 468 -7.68 -11.77 -0.49
CA TYR A 468 -7.29 -13.15 -0.17
C TYR A 468 -8.17 -14.21 -0.82
N ILE A 469 -9.48 -13.99 -0.94
CA ILE A 469 -10.41 -14.97 -1.52
C ILE A 469 -9.97 -15.45 -2.93
N PRO A 470 -9.44 -14.60 -3.85
CA PRO A 470 -8.94 -15.04 -5.15
C PRO A 470 -7.79 -16.07 -5.11
N PHE A 471 -7.15 -16.27 -3.96
CA PHE A 471 -6.12 -17.30 -3.79
C PHE A 471 -6.67 -18.68 -3.44
N LEU A 472 -7.94 -18.77 -3.00
CA LEU A 472 -8.60 -20.05 -2.77
C LEU A 472 -8.75 -20.83 -4.08
N ALA A 473 -8.79 -22.16 -3.96
CA ALA A 473 -9.20 -23.01 -5.07
C ALA A 473 -10.69 -22.74 -5.38
N ALA A 474 -11.08 -22.78 -6.66
CA ALA A 474 -12.43 -22.42 -7.10
C ALA A 474 -13.51 -23.24 -6.37
N GLU A 475 -13.23 -24.52 -6.11
CA GLU A 475 -14.15 -25.45 -5.43
C GLU A 475 -14.32 -25.15 -3.94
N LYS A 476 -13.45 -24.31 -3.36
CA LYS A 476 -13.51 -23.89 -1.95
C LYS A 476 -14.20 -22.53 -1.77
N ILE A 477 -14.60 -21.88 -2.86
CA ILE A 477 -15.28 -20.58 -2.83
C ILE A 477 -16.79 -20.86 -2.79
N ASP A 478 -17.41 -20.54 -1.66
CA ASP A 478 -18.86 -20.61 -1.50
C ASP A 478 -19.49 -19.39 -2.18
N LEU A 479 -20.22 -19.62 -3.29
CA LEU A 479 -20.77 -18.55 -4.13
C LEU A 479 -21.88 -17.75 -3.43
N ASP A 480 -22.68 -18.39 -2.57
CA ASP A 480 -23.75 -17.71 -1.84
C ASP A 480 -23.15 -16.81 -0.77
N LEU A 481 -22.14 -17.31 -0.05
CA LEU A 481 -21.39 -16.53 0.92
C LEU A 481 -20.64 -15.37 0.26
N LEU A 482 -20.04 -15.61 -0.91
CA LEU A 482 -19.34 -14.58 -1.69
C LEU A 482 -20.29 -13.48 -2.14
N ARG A 483 -21.46 -13.82 -2.66
CA ARG A 483 -22.48 -12.85 -3.08
C ARG A 483 -22.92 -11.97 -1.90
N ASN A 484 -23.23 -12.57 -0.76
CA ASN A 484 -23.64 -11.82 0.43
C ASN A 484 -22.54 -10.88 0.92
N PHE A 485 -21.29 -11.35 0.95
CA PHE A 485 -20.14 -10.52 1.30
C PHE A 485 -19.98 -9.32 0.36
N LEU A 486 -20.14 -9.50 -0.95
CA LEU A 486 -20.08 -8.42 -1.93
C LEU A 486 -21.23 -7.42 -1.76
N LEU A 487 -22.46 -7.89 -1.51
CA LEU A 487 -23.63 -7.05 -1.23
C LEU A 487 -23.45 -6.19 0.02
N GLU A 488 -22.96 -6.78 1.12
CA GLU A 488 -22.69 -6.03 2.37
C GLU A 488 -21.62 -4.95 2.20
N ASN A 489 -20.76 -5.08 1.19
CA ASN A 489 -19.63 -4.19 0.91
C ASN A 489 -19.76 -3.46 -0.43
N GLU A 490 -20.96 -3.34 -1.00
CA GLU A 490 -21.20 -2.76 -2.33
C GLU A 490 -20.66 -1.32 -2.44
N SER A 491 -20.79 -0.51 -1.37
CA SER A 491 -20.24 0.84 -1.31
C SER A 491 -18.71 0.90 -1.51
N LYS A 492 -17.99 -0.20 -1.25
CA LYS A 492 -16.52 -0.27 -1.40
C LYS A 492 -16.07 -0.49 -2.82
N PHE A 493 -16.98 -0.64 -3.78
CA PHE A 493 -16.67 -0.66 -5.21
C PHE A 493 -16.33 0.73 -5.75
N ASP A 494 -16.65 1.79 -5.00
CA ASP A 494 -16.34 3.18 -5.31
C ASP A 494 -14.99 3.60 -4.70
N TYR A 495 -14.08 4.11 -5.53
CA TYR A 495 -12.76 4.62 -5.11
C TYR A 495 -12.86 5.87 -4.21
N SER A 496 -13.98 6.59 -4.26
CA SER A 496 -14.25 7.69 -3.32
C SER A 496 -14.40 7.17 -1.88
N VAL A 497 -14.89 5.94 -1.73
CA VAL A 497 -15.20 5.29 -0.44
C VAL A 497 -14.04 4.39 0.03
N SER A 498 -13.39 3.65 -0.88
CA SER A 498 -12.43 2.61 -0.53
C SER A 498 -11.21 2.57 -1.45
N ASN A 499 -10.01 2.56 -0.85
CA ASN A 499 -8.74 2.27 -1.55
C ASN A 499 -8.65 0.81 -2.03
N TYR A 500 -9.63 -0.03 -1.71
CA TYR A 500 -9.72 -1.43 -2.13
C TYR A 500 -10.76 -1.66 -3.22
N ALA A 501 -11.33 -0.60 -3.80
CA ALA A 501 -12.36 -0.74 -4.83
C ALA A 501 -11.95 -1.66 -5.98
N SER A 502 -10.70 -1.60 -6.45
CA SER A 502 -10.21 -2.56 -7.45
C SER A 502 -10.31 -4.02 -6.95
N SER A 503 -9.94 -4.29 -5.69
CA SER A 503 -10.02 -5.65 -5.12
C SER A 503 -11.46 -6.15 -5.06
N PHE A 504 -12.43 -5.28 -4.71
CA PHE A 504 -13.86 -5.63 -4.71
C PHE A 504 -14.40 -5.86 -6.12
N LYS A 505 -14.08 -4.98 -7.09
CA LYS A 505 -14.44 -5.16 -8.50
C LYS A 505 -13.85 -6.45 -9.08
N LYS A 506 -12.59 -6.74 -8.77
CA LYS A 506 -11.87 -7.97 -9.16
C LYS A 506 -12.54 -9.21 -8.57
N LEU A 507 -12.92 -9.16 -7.30
CA LEU A 507 -13.61 -10.26 -6.63
C LEU A 507 -15.03 -10.46 -7.19
N ALA A 508 -15.74 -9.39 -7.54
CA ALA A 508 -17.05 -9.49 -8.19
C ALA A 508 -16.96 -10.05 -9.60
N ALA A 509 -15.94 -9.67 -10.38
CA ALA A 509 -15.67 -10.28 -11.68
C ALA A 509 -15.27 -11.76 -11.57
N LEU A 510 -14.54 -12.14 -10.50
CA LEU A 510 -14.27 -13.55 -10.19
C LEU A 510 -15.57 -14.29 -9.85
N TYR A 511 -16.45 -13.70 -9.05
CA TYR A 511 -17.77 -14.27 -8.74
C TYR A 511 -18.61 -14.49 -10.01
N ASP A 512 -18.64 -13.50 -10.92
CA ASP A 512 -19.30 -13.62 -12.22
C ASP A 512 -18.74 -14.80 -13.02
N ARG A 513 -17.41 -14.90 -13.12
CA ARG A 513 -16.71 -16.00 -13.79
C ARG A 513 -17.03 -17.36 -13.19
N LEU A 514 -17.06 -17.48 -11.86
CA LEU A 514 -17.28 -18.76 -11.18
C LEU A 514 -18.75 -19.20 -11.19
N LYS A 515 -19.69 -18.26 -11.11
CA LYS A 515 -21.13 -18.56 -11.09
C LYS A 515 -21.70 -18.81 -12.48
N TRP A 516 -21.30 -18.01 -13.46
CA TRP A 516 -21.93 -17.99 -14.79
C TRP A 516 -21.01 -18.41 -15.92
N GLY A 517 -19.69 -18.37 -15.71
CA GLY A 517 -18.68 -18.73 -16.71
C GLY A 517 -18.39 -20.22 -16.81
N TRP A 518 -17.34 -20.54 -17.59
CA TRP A 518 -16.90 -21.89 -17.94
C TRP A 518 -15.39 -22.08 -17.81
#